data_AF-A0A1X0QT02-F1
#
_entry.id   AF-A0A1X0QT02-F1
#
_cell.length_a   1.000
_cell.length_b   1.000
_cell.length_c   1.000
_cell.angle_alpha   90.00
_cell.angle_beta   90.00
_cell.angle_gamma   90.00
#
_symmetry.space_group_name_H-M   'P 1'
#
loop_
_entity.id
_entity.type
_entity.pdbx_description
1 polymer ?
#
loop_
_entity_poly.entity_id
_entity_poly.type
_entity_poly.pdbx_seq_one_letter_code
_entity_poly.pdbx_strand_id
1 'polypeptide(L)'
;LRYCGSQILAGTILVEGTIATILNTIESYSRDFLTDAHHEQRQLGSPSSFPERRSLYGYLNTCLLNAADSQKLVLGTRTCNLLVTSSMRLDKES
;
A
#
# COMPACT_ATOMS: atom_id res chain seq x y z
N LEU A 1 -3.45 14.99 -8.64
CA LEU A 1 -4.13 14.06 -7.71
C LEU A 1 -3.19 13.07 -7.03
N ARG A 2 -2.20 12.46 -7.73
CA ARG A 2 -1.18 11.57 -7.13
C ARG A 2 -0.53 12.17 -5.87
N TYR A 3 0.01 13.38 -5.99
CA TYR A 3 0.66 14.09 -4.87
C TYR A 3 -0.27 14.40 -3.69
N CYS A 4 -1.52 14.82 -3.94
CA CYS A 4 -2.43 15.14 -2.86
C CYS A 4 -2.87 13.88 -2.11
N GLY A 5 -3.07 12.77 -2.82
CA GLY A 5 -3.45 11.49 -2.22
C GLY A 5 -2.37 10.92 -1.29
N SER A 6 -1.10 11.03 -1.66
CA SER A 6 0.00 10.60 -0.79
C SER A 6 0.11 11.45 0.48
N GLN A 7 -0.04 12.78 0.36
CA GLN A 7 0.04 13.69 1.52
C GLN A 7 -1.10 13.51 2.50
N ILE A 8 -2.32 13.20 2.03
CA ILE A 8 -3.47 12.91 2.91
C ILE A 8 -3.24 11.66 3.76
N LEU A 9 -2.49 10.70 3.24
CA LEU A 9 -2.26 9.42 3.91
C LEU A 9 -0.99 9.41 4.76
N ALA A 10 -0.11 10.39 4.61
CA ALA A 10 1.01 10.58 5.52
C ALA A 10 0.50 10.91 6.92
N GLY A 11 1.08 10.25 7.94
CA GLY A 11 0.64 10.33 9.33
C GLY A 11 -0.55 9.45 9.69
N THR A 12 -1.13 8.71 8.75
CA THR A 12 -2.23 7.79 9.07
C THR A 12 -1.73 6.58 9.86
N ILE A 13 -2.57 6.08 10.76
CA ILE A 13 -2.32 4.87 11.52
C ILE A 13 -3.14 3.73 10.89
N LEU A 14 -2.43 2.76 10.35
CA LEU A 14 -3.01 1.52 9.85
C LEU A 14 -3.11 0.51 10.98
N VAL A 15 -4.32 0.03 11.24
CA VAL A 15 -4.58 -0.98 12.28
C VAL A 15 -5.09 -2.25 11.62
N GLU A 16 -4.38 -3.36 11.84
CA GLU A 16 -4.73 -4.70 11.39
C GLU A 16 -4.60 -5.68 12.56
N GLY A 17 -5.75 -6.10 13.11
CA GLY A 17 -5.78 -6.91 14.33
C GLY A 17 -5.16 -6.15 15.50
N THR A 18 -4.07 -6.67 16.05
CA THR A 18 -3.31 -6.07 17.16
C THR A 18 -2.10 -5.25 16.69
N ILE A 19 -1.85 -5.17 15.38
CA ILE A 19 -0.71 -4.44 14.81
C ILE A 19 -1.17 -3.04 14.44
N ALA A 20 -0.48 -2.04 14.96
CA ALA A 20 -0.69 -0.63 14.64
C ALA A 20 0.59 -0.06 14.01
N THR A 21 0.47 0.48 12.80
CA THR A 21 1.60 1.03 12.05
C THR A 21 1.29 2.45 11.62
N ILE A 22 2.12 3.42 12.01
CA ILE A 22 2.04 4.78 11.46
C ILE A 22 2.79 4.84 10.14
N LEU A 23 2.16 5.47 9.15
CA LEU A 23 2.72 5.63 7.81
C LEU A 23 3.34 7.02 7.69
N ASN A 24 4.68 7.08 7.67
CA ASN A 24 5.38 8.37 7.64
C ASN A 24 5.41 8.94 6.23
N THR A 25 5.75 8.11 5.24
CA THR A 25 5.84 8.53 3.84
C THR A 25 5.23 7.47 2.92
N ILE A 26 4.44 7.95 1.95
CA ILE A 26 3.72 7.14 0.98
C ILE A 26 3.90 7.75 -0.40
N GLU A 27 3.99 6.89 -1.42
CA GLU A 27 4.04 7.27 -2.83
C GLU A 27 2.91 6.60 -3.59
N SER A 28 2.07 7.39 -4.26
CA SER A 28 0.99 6.85 -5.08
C SER A 28 1.46 6.57 -6.51
N TYR A 29 1.11 5.40 -7.03
CA TYR A 29 1.37 5.04 -8.42
C TYR A 29 0.12 4.41 -9.06
N SER A 30 0.05 4.44 -10.39
CA SER A 30 -1.09 3.89 -11.11
C SER A 30 -1.03 2.36 -11.20
N ARG A 31 -2.20 1.74 -11.37
CA ARG A 31 -2.34 0.32 -11.69
C ARG A 31 -2.11 0.00 -13.15
N ASP A 32 -2.37 0.97 -14.02
CA ASP A 32 -2.32 0.77 -15.46
C ASP A 32 -0.92 1.07 -15.99
N PHE A 33 -0.35 0.08 -16.67
CA PHE A 33 0.96 0.13 -17.30
C PHE A 33 1.12 1.25 -18.32
N LEU A 34 0.03 1.67 -18.97
CA LEU A 34 0.04 2.77 -19.92
C LEU A 34 0.24 4.13 -19.25
N THR A 35 -0.09 4.22 -17.96
CA THR A 35 -0.09 5.47 -17.20
C THR A 35 1.04 5.55 -16.17
N ASP A 36 1.72 4.44 -15.89
CA ASP A 36 2.77 4.36 -14.89
C ASP A 36 3.71 3.18 -15.14
N ALA A 37 5.00 3.49 -15.33
CA ALA A 37 6.03 2.48 -15.52
C ALA A 37 6.25 1.63 -14.25
N HIS A 38 5.91 2.16 -13.08
CA HIS A 38 6.04 1.48 -11.79
C HIS A 38 4.77 0.73 -11.38
N HIS A 39 3.82 0.54 -12.31
CA HIS A 39 2.63 -0.26 -12.06
C HIS A 39 2.98 -1.66 -11.53
N GLU A 40 2.06 -2.24 -10.78
CA GLU A 40 2.20 -3.58 -10.26
C GLU A 40 2.14 -4.60 -11.40
N GLN A 41 3.26 -5.27 -11.66
CA GLN A 41 3.33 -6.37 -12.61
C GLN A 41 2.74 -7.64 -11.98
N ARG A 42 1.53 -8.02 -12.41
CA ARG A 42 0.92 -9.28 -11.97
C ARG A 42 1.41 -10.42 -12.85
N GLN A 43 2.04 -11.40 -12.22
CA GLN A 43 2.26 -12.71 -12.83
C GLN A 43 1.13 -13.65 -12.39
N LEU A 44 0.82 -14.65 -13.21
CA LEU A 44 -0.23 -15.61 -12.86
C LEU A 44 0.18 -16.35 -11.58
N GLY A 45 -0.63 -16.22 -10.51
CA GLY A 45 -0.36 -16.81 -9.21
C GLY A 45 0.48 -15.96 -8.25
N SER A 46 0.95 -14.77 -8.65
CA SER A 46 1.64 -13.86 -7.72
C SER A 46 0.63 -13.13 -6.82
N PRO A 47 0.99 -12.83 -5.55
CA PRO A 47 0.16 -12.00 -4.69
C PRO A 47 -0.10 -10.65 -5.33
N SER A 48 -1.35 -10.17 -5.21
CA SER A 48 -1.81 -8.92 -5.81
C SER A 48 -2.34 -7.99 -4.72
N SER A 49 -2.03 -6.69 -4.84
CA SER A 49 -2.58 -5.68 -3.93
C SER A 49 -4.04 -5.32 -4.23
N PHE A 50 -4.62 -5.82 -5.32
CA PHE A 50 -5.98 -5.44 -5.70
C PHE A 50 -7.01 -5.87 -4.66
N PRO A 51 -7.87 -4.96 -4.18
CA PRO A 51 -8.89 -5.29 -3.19
C PRO A 51 -10.06 -6.00 -3.87
N GLU A 52 -10.04 -7.34 -3.85
CA GLU A 52 -11.15 -8.17 -4.35
C GLU A 52 -12.38 -8.11 -3.46
N ARG A 53 -12.17 -7.92 -2.16
CA ARG A 53 -13.22 -7.88 -1.13
C ARG A 53 -13.18 -6.55 -0.39
N ARG A 54 -14.32 -6.18 0.18
CA ARG A 54 -14.44 -4.98 1.02
C ARG A 54 -13.92 -5.29 2.43
N SER A 55 -13.01 -4.46 2.93
CA SER A 55 -12.49 -4.48 4.29
C SER A 55 -13.17 -3.40 5.15
N LEU A 56 -12.74 -3.28 6.42
CA LEU A 56 -13.19 -2.23 7.35
C LEU A 56 -12.98 -0.83 6.76
N TYR A 57 -11.93 -0.65 5.97
CA TYR A 57 -11.56 0.61 5.32
C TYR A 57 -12.09 0.71 3.88
N GLY A 58 -13.13 -0.06 3.53
CA GLY A 58 -13.72 -0.09 2.20
C GLY A 58 -12.95 -1.01 1.24
N TYR A 59 -12.84 -0.66 -0.04
CA TYR A 59 -12.05 -1.43 -0.99
C TYR A 59 -10.57 -1.05 -0.89
N LEU A 60 -9.98 -1.38 0.24
CA LEU A 60 -8.57 -1.20 0.56
C LEU A 60 -8.00 -2.54 1.02
N ASN A 61 -6.86 -2.91 0.44
CA ASN A 61 -6.10 -4.10 0.78
C ASN A 61 -4.69 -3.70 1.17
N THR A 62 -4.21 -4.19 2.31
CA THR A 62 -2.83 -4.00 2.77
C THR A 62 -2.06 -5.28 2.49
N CYS A 63 -0.95 -5.19 1.79
CA CYS A 63 -0.16 -6.37 1.48
C CYS A 63 1.35 -6.08 1.47
N LEU A 64 2.12 -7.10 1.84
CA LEU A 64 3.57 -7.13 1.59
C LEU A 64 3.80 -7.83 0.26
N LEU A 65 4.27 -7.07 -0.73
CA LEU A 65 4.65 -7.61 -2.04
C LEU A 65 6.15 -7.90 -2.06
N ASN A 66 6.52 -9.09 -2.53
CA ASN A 66 7.93 -9.42 -2.75
C ASN A 66 8.41 -8.70 -4.02
N ALA A 67 9.35 -7.78 -3.88
CA ALA A 67 10.11 -7.24 -5.00
C ALA A 67 11.50 -7.90 -5.07
N ALA A 68 12.22 -7.68 -6.17
CA ALA A 68 13.55 -8.25 -6.39
C ALA A 68 14.53 -7.95 -5.23
N ASP A 69 14.45 -6.74 -4.67
CA ASP A 69 15.42 -6.26 -3.69
C ASP A 69 14.93 -6.39 -2.23
N SER A 70 13.62 -6.45 -2.00
CA SER A 70 13.01 -6.45 -0.65
C SER A 70 11.49 -6.67 -0.68
N GLN A 71 10.91 -6.88 0.50
CA GLN A 71 9.46 -6.82 0.67
C GLN A 71 8.99 -5.37 0.77
N LYS A 72 7.95 -5.04 0.00
CA LYS A 72 7.36 -3.71 -0.07
C LYS A 72 5.98 -3.72 0.55
N LEU A 73 5.75 -2.84 1.51
CA LEU A 73 4.40 -2.63 2.05
C LEU A 73 3.60 -1.74 1.10
N VAL A 74 2.50 -2.27 0.59
CA VAL A 74 1.65 -1.61 -0.40
C VAL A 74 0.21 -1.59 0.09
N LEU A 75 -0.43 -0.42 0.00
CA LEU A 75 -1.87 -0.28 0.12
C LEU A 75 -2.48 -0.23 -1.26
N GLY A 76 -3.31 -1.22 -1.56
CA GLY A 76 -4.03 -1.30 -2.81
C GLY A 76 -5.46 -0.82 -2.71
N THR A 77 -5.84 0.13 -3.56
CA THR A 77 -7.23 0.59 -3.76
C THR A 77 -7.78 0.15 -5.11
N ARG A 78 -9.05 0.36 -5.49
CA ARG A 78 -9.48 -0.02 -6.85
C ARG A 78 -8.91 0.85 -7.97
N THR A 79 -8.44 2.05 -7.65
CA THR A 79 -8.01 3.06 -8.64
C THR A 79 -6.51 3.23 -8.72
N CYS A 80 -5.81 3.13 -7.59
CA CYS A 80 -4.35 3.27 -7.52
C CYS A 80 -3.72 2.35 -6.47
N ASN A 81 -2.40 2.32 -6.49
CA ASN A 81 -1.58 1.72 -5.45
C ASN A 81 -0.85 2.82 -4.67
N LEU A 82 -0.50 2.50 -3.43
CA LEU A 82 0.21 3.37 -2.52
C LEU A 82 1.36 2.57 -1.92
N LEU A 83 2.58 2.89 -2.32
CA LEU A 83 3.79 2.31 -1.76
C LEU A 83 4.11 3.03 -0.46
N VAL A 84 4.27 2.29 0.64
CA VAL A 84 4.78 2.84 1.89
C VAL A 84 6.30 2.84 1.83
N THR A 85 6.91 4.02 1.86
CA THR A 85 8.38 4.17 1.79
C THR A 85 9.01 4.38 3.16
N SER A 86 8.22 4.81 4.16
CA SER A 86 8.62 4.87 5.56
C SER A 86 7.42 4.63 6.46
N SER A 87 7.60 3.81 7.48
CA SER A 87 6.61 3.54 8.51
C SER A 87 7.27 3.19 9.83
N MET A 88 6.49 3.25 10.91
CA MET A 88 6.90 2.83 12.24
C MET A 88 5.80 1.98 12.86
N ARG A 89 6.18 0.87 13.48
CA ARG A 89 5.26 0.05 14.26
C ARG A 89 5.10 0.66 15.64
N LEU A 90 3.84 0.93 16.01
CA LEU A 90 3.45 1.46 17.31
C LEU A 90 3.16 0.34 18.31
N ASP A 91 2.95 -0.88 17.82
CA ASP A 91 2.62 -2.05 18.64
C ASP A 91 3.85 -2.73 19.29
N LYS A 92 5.06 -2.31 18.90
CA LYS A 92 6.29 -2.77 19.53
C LYS A 92 6.77 -1.72 20.54
N GLU A 93 6.99 -2.13 21.77
CA GLU A 93 7.80 -1.35 22.70
C GLU A 93 9.23 -1.22 22.12
N SER A 94 9.79 -0.01 22.20
CA SER A 94 11.16 0.29 21.72
C SER A 94 12.22 -0.37 22.58
#